data_AF-A0A6C9QIN4-F1
#
_entry.id   AF-A0A6C9QIN4-F1
#
_cell.length_a   1.000
_cell.length_b   1.000
_cell.length_c   1.000
_cell.angle_alpha   90.00
_cell.angle_beta   90.00
_cell.angle_gamma   90.00
#
_symmetry.space_group_name_H-M   'P 1'
#
loop_
_entity.id
_entity.type
_entity.pdbx_description
1 polymer ?
#
loop_
_entity_poly.entity_id
_entity_poly.type
_entity_poly.pdbx_seq_one_letter_code
_entity_poly.pdbx_strand_id
1 'polypeptide(L)'
;MSEISRQEFQRRRQALVEQMQPGSAALIFAAPEVTRSADSEYPYRQNSDFWYFTGFNEPEAVLVLIKSDDTHNHSVLFNRVRDLTAEIWFGRRLGQDAAPEKLGVDRALAFSEINQQLYQLLNGLDVVY
;
A
#
# COMPACT_ATOMS: atom_id res chain seq x y z
N MET A 1 -23.53 4.47 -3.97
CA MET A 1 -22.42 3.61 -4.44
C MET A 1 -22.19 2.58 -3.33
N SER A 2 -22.10 1.28 -3.63
CA SER A 2 -21.83 0.30 -2.56
C SER A 2 -20.37 0.44 -2.14
N GLU A 3 -20.15 0.77 -0.87
CA GLU A 3 -18.82 0.86 -0.29
C GLU A 3 -18.26 -0.56 -0.08
N ILE A 4 -17.05 -0.84 -0.56
CA ILE A 4 -16.40 -2.14 -0.38
C ILE A 4 -15.88 -2.21 1.05
N SER A 5 -16.19 -3.27 1.77
CA SER A 5 -15.82 -3.41 3.17
C SER A 5 -14.32 -3.70 3.35
N ARG A 6 -13.77 -3.32 4.52
CA ARG A 6 -12.40 -3.68 4.92
C ARG A 6 -12.12 -5.19 4.83
N GLN A 7 -13.11 -5.99 5.22
CA GLN A 7 -13.02 -7.46 5.18
C GLN A 7 -12.89 -7.98 3.75
N GLU A 8 -13.55 -7.36 2.77
CA GLU A 8 -13.43 -7.76 1.37
C GLU A 8 -12.01 -7.47 0.83
N PHE A 9 -11.39 -6.34 1.21
CA PHE A 9 -9.99 -6.08 0.86
C PHE A 9 -9.02 -7.09 1.49
N GLN A 10 -9.22 -7.44 2.75
CA GLN A 10 -8.44 -8.49 3.43
C GLN A 10 -8.58 -9.84 2.71
N ARG A 11 -9.81 -10.23 2.36
CA ARG A 11 -10.09 -11.47 1.62
C ARG A 11 -9.37 -11.51 0.26
N ARG A 12 -9.35 -10.39 -0.48
CA ARG A 12 -8.65 -10.29 -1.77
C ARG A 12 -7.15 -10.45 -1.63
N ARG A 13 -6.54 -9.78 -0.63
CA ARG A 13 -5.10 -9.94 -0.35
C ARG A 13 -4.76 -11.38 0.01
N GLN A 14 -5.57 -12.00 0.87
CA GLN A 14 -5.40 -13.40 1.26
C GLN A 14 -5.49 -14.35 0.06
N ALA A 15 -6.47 -14.15 -0.83
CA ALA A 15 -6.62 -14.96 -2.04
C ALA A 15 -5.45 -14.82 -3.03
N LEU A 16 -4.78 -13.65 -3.07
CA LEU A 16 -3.55 -13.47 -3.85
C LEU A 16 -2.38 -14.21 -3.18
N VAL A 17 -2.21 -14.05 -1.86
CA VAL A 17 -1.17 -14.73 -1.08
C VAL A 17 -1.27 -16.26 -1.20
N GLU A 18 -2.48 -16.82 -1.20
CA GLU A 18 -2.70 -18.26 -1.39
C GLU A 18 -2.17 -18.80 -2.72
N GLN A 19 -2.09 -17.96 -3.76
CA GLN A 19 -1.55 -18.31 -5.07
C GLN A 19 -0.05 -18.08 -5.20
N MET A 20 0.56 -17.36 -4.25
CA MET A 20 1.99 -17.10 -4.22
C MET A 20 2.76 -18.33 -3.73
N GLN A 21 3.98 -18.49 -4.23
CA GLN A 21 4.91 -19.49 -3.70
C GLN A 21 5.41 -19.09 -2.30
N PRO A 22 5.72 -20.06 -1.41
CA PRO A 22 6.52 -19.79 -0.22
C PRO A 22 7.81 -19.03 -0.55
N GLY A 23 8.30 -18.20 0.37
CA GLY A 23 9.50 -17.39 0.17
C GLY A 23 9.34 -16.30 -0.89
N SER A 24 8.17 -15.66 -1.01
CA SER A 24 7.95 -14.63 -2.02
C SER A 24 7.26 -13.37 -1.53
N ALA A 25 7.36 -12.29 -2.32
CA ALA A 25 6.63 -11.05 -2.10
C ALA A 25 5.98 -10.52 -3.38
N ALA A 26 4.84 -9.83 -3.24
CA ALA A 26 4.21 -9.07 -4.31
C ALA A 26 4.21 -7.57 -3.96
N LEU A 27 4.65 -6.73 -4.88
CA LEU A 27 4.68 -5.28 -4.71
C LEU A 27 3.66 -4.60 -5.63
N ILE A 28 2.66 -3.96 -5.03
CA ILE A 28 1.61 -3.28 -5.78
C ILE A 28 1.73 -1.79 -5.49
N PHE A 29 2.03 -1.00 -6.52
CA PHE A 29 2.31 0.43 -6.41
C PHE A 29 1.03 1.26 -6.63
N ALA A 30 0.89 2.31 -5.82
CA ALA A 30 -0.07 3.36 -6.11
C ALA A 30 0.30 4.10 -7.41
N ALA A 31 -0.69 4.72 -8.04
CA ALA A 31 -0.43 5.62 -9.16
C ALA A 31 0.34 6.86 -8.68
N PRO A 32 1.25 7.41 -9.51
CA PRO A 32 1.84 8.71 -9.24
C PRO A 32 0.83 9.84 -9.53
N GLU A 33 1.04 11.00 -8.90
CA GLU A 33 0.43 12.26 -9.35
C GLU A 33 0.99 12.65 -10.73
N VAL A 34 0.17 13.28 -11.58
CA VAL A 34 0.56 13.64 -12.95
C VAL A 34 0.37 15.14 -13.15
N THR A 35 1.47 15.84 -13.44
CA THR A 35 1.46 17.27 -13.76
C THR A 35 0.74 17.53 -15.08
N ARG A 36 -0.20 18.48 -15.08
CA ARG A 36 -0.90 18.94 -16.28
C ARG A 36 -0.16 20.10 -16.94
N SER A 37 0.14 21.15 -16.18
CA SER A 37 0.90 22.32 -16.64
C SER A 37 1.40 23.13 -15.47
N ALA A 38 2.68 23.52 -15.49
CA ALA A 38 3.34 24.30 -14.44
C ALA A 38 3.04 23.76 -13.02
N ASP A 39 2.20 24.46 -12.27
CA ASP A 39 1.80 24.22 -10.88
C ASP A 39 0.44 23.50 -10.74
N SER A 40 -0.14 23.02 -11.84
CA SER A 40 -1.41 22.30 -11.84
C SER A 40 -1.26 20.81 -12.15
N GLU A 41 -2.04 19.99 -11.43
CA GLU A 41 -2.08 18.53 -11.58
C GLU A 41 -3.39 18.08 -12.25
N TYR A 42 -3.36 16.92 -12.89
CA TYR A 42 -4.58 16.22 -13.25
C TYR A 42 -5.28 15.68 -12.00
N PRO A 43 -6.62 15.52 -12.03
CA PRO A 43 -7.31 14.82 -10.95
C PRO A 43 -6.71 13.44 -10.71
N TYR A 44 -6.35 13.16 -9.46
CA TYR A 44 -5.73 11.91 -9.09
C TYR A 44 -6.64 10.71 -9.39
N ARG A 45 -6.08 9.70 -10.06
CA ARG A 45 -6.73 8.42 -10.38
C ARG A 45 -5.80 7.30 -9.93
N GLN A 46 -6.21 6.59 -8.89
CA GLN A 46 -5.46 5.46 -8.37
C GLN A 46 -5.33 4.31 -9.39
N ASN A 47 -4.23 3.56 -9.28
CA ASN A 47 -4.01 2.31 -9.98
C ASN A 47 -5.11 1.29 -9.59
N SER A 48 -5.72 0.64 -10.58
CA SER A 48 -6.88 -0.24 -10.35
C SER A 48 -6.55 -1.43 -9.45
N ASP A 49 -5.38 -2.06 -9.61
CA ASP A 49 -4.96 -3.20 -8.80
C ASP A 49 -4.66 -2.78 -7.37
N PHE A 50 -3.92 -1.67 -7.20
CA PHE A 50 -3.68 -1.08 -5.89
C PHE A 50 -4.99 -0.79 -5.16
N TRP A 51 -5.94 -0.12 -5.84
CA TRP A 51 -7.26 0.16 -5.30
C TRP A 51 -8.03 -1.12 -4.98
N TYR A 52 -7.98 -2.13 -5.85
CA TYR A 52 -8.66 -3.40 -5.68
C TYR A 52 -8.24 -4.14 -4.41
N PHE A 53 -6.94 -4.07 -4.05
CA PHE A 53 -6.40 -4.72 -2.86
C PHE A 53 -6.40 -3.88 -1.59
N THR A 54 -6.48 -2.55 -1.69
CA THR A 54 -6.32 -1.67 -0.51
C THR A 54 -7.54 -0.80 -0.19
N GLY A 55 -8.31 -0.39 -1.20
CA GLY A 55 -9.27 0.71 -1.05
C GLY A 55 -8.62 2.04 -0.64
N PHE A 56 -7.31 2.21 -0.87
CA PHE A 56 -6.54 3.38 -0.45
C PHE A 56 -6.28 4.33 -1.63
N ASN A 57 -6.70 5.59 -1.49
CA ASN A 57 -6.72 6.57 -2.59
C ASN A 57 -5.69 7.70 -2.42
N GLU A 58 -4.56 7.43 -1.78
CA GLU A 58 -3.45 8.37 -1.71
C GLU A 58 -2.29 7.88 -2.61
N PRO A 59 -1.57 8.78 -3.28
CA PRO A 59 -0.34 8.47 -4.02
C PRO A 59 0.83 8.22 -3.05
N GLU A 60 2.02 7.95 -3.60
CA GLU A 60 3.23 7.62 -2.82
C GLU A 60 2.94 6.53 -1.79
N ALA A 61 2.45 5.40 -2.31
CA ALA A 61 2.15 4.24 -1.51
C ALA A 61 2.49 2.94 -2.24
N VAL A 62 2.85 1.92 -1.46
CA VAL A 62 3.12 0.57 -1.96
C VAL A 62 2.54 -0.43 -0.98
N LEU A 63 1.71 -1.34 -1.48
CA LEU A 63 1.29 -2.52 -0.73
C LEU A 63 2.31 -3.62 -1.01
N VAL A 64 2.89 -4.18 0.05
CA VAL A 64 3.77 -5.33 0.00
C VAL A 64 3.08 -6.49 0.68
N LEU A 65 2.85 -7.58 -0.05
CA LEU A 65 2.37 -8.85 0.50
C LEU A 65 3.53 -9.81 0.56
N ILE A 66 3.79 -10.39 1.73
CA ILE A 66 4.93 -11.28 1.96
C ILE A 66 4.39 -12.63 2.38
N LYS A 67 4.77 -13.68 1.66
CA LYS A 67 4.53 -15.08 2.02
C LYS A 67 5.86 -15.73 2.35
N SER A 68 6.18 -15.84 3.63
CA SER A 68 7.40 -16.50 4.08
C SER A 68 7.30 -18.01 3.90
N ASP A 69 6.17 -18.59 4.30
CA ASP A 69 5.84 -20.00 4.11
C ASP A 69 4.32 -20.19 3.96
N ASP A 70 3.85 -21.44 3.91
CA ASP A 70 2.41 -21.73 3.72
C ASP A 70 1.52 -21.33 4.92
N THR A 71 2.10 -21.08 6.09
CA THR A 71 1.39 -20.69 7.31
C THR A 71 1.67 -19.26 7.73
N HIS A 72 2.77 -18.66 7.27
CA HIS A 72 3.20 -17.32 7.66
C HIS A 72 3.20 -16.38 6.47
N ASN A 73 2.29 -15.41 6.53
CA ASN A 73 2.22 -14.29 5.62
C ASN A 73 1.84 -13.02 6.36
N HIS A 74 2.16 -11.87 5.78
CA HIS A 74 1.74 -10.57 6.29
C HIS A 74 1.77 -9.49 5.20
N SER A 75 1.11 -8.38 5.48
CA SER A 75 0.96 -7.23 4.61
C SER A 75 1.56 -5.97 5.23
N VAL A 76 2.32 -5.24 4.43
CA VAL A 76 2.93 -3.96 4.80
C VAL A 76 2.49 -2.89 3.82
N LEU A 77 2.00 -1.76 4.32
CA LEU A 77 1.72 -0.59 3.49
C LEU A 77 2.78 0.49 3.72
N PHE A 78 3.51 0.85 2.68
CA PHE A 78 4.22 2.11 2.66
C PHE A 78 3.24 3.22 2.26
N ASN A 79 3.15 4.31 3.02
CA ASN A 79 2.31 5.46 2.68
C ASN A 79 2.95 6.77 3.17
N ARG A 80 2.43 7.91 2.69
CA ARG A 80 2.89 9.24 3.10
C ARG A 80 2.80 9.41 4.62
N VAL A 81 3.83 10.04 5.20
CA VAL A 81 3.79 10.45 6.61
C VAL A 81 2.74 11.55 6.77
N ARG A 82 2.04 11.50 7.90
CA ARG A 82 1.09 12.53 8.28
C ARG A 82 1.83 13.84 8.56
N ASP A 83 1.45 14.91 7.85
CA ASP A 83 2.05 16.24 8.00
C ASP A 83 0.94 17.27 8.22
N LEU A 84 0.77 17.68 9.48
CA LEU A 84 -0.29 18.60 9.90
C LEU A 84 -0.23 19.96 9.18
N THR A 85 0.95 20.41 8.76
CA THR A 85 1.10 21.67 8.01
C THR A 85 0.65 21.50 6.57
N ALA A 86 0.96 20.36 5.95
CA ALA A 86 0.48 20.02 4.61
C ALA A 86 -1.03 19.70 4.57
N GLU A 87 -1.61 19.18 5.66
CA GLU A 87 -3.05 18.85 5.73
C GLU A 87 -3.96 20.06 5.47
N ILE A 88 -3.49 21.28 5.77
CA ILE A 88 -4.22 22.54 5.52
C ILE A 88 -4.47 22.75 4.02
N TRP A 89 -3.54 22.30 3.18
CA TRP A 89 -3.55 22.57 1.74
C TRP A 89 -3.96 21.36 0.90
N PHE A 90 -3.50 20.16 1.29
CA PHE A 90 -3.65 18.93 0.50
C PHE A 90 -4.65 17.94 1.11
N GLY A 91 -5.27 18.29 2.23
CA GLY A 91 -6.20 17.43 2.95
C GLY A 91 -5.50 16.42 3.87
N ARG A 92 -6.31 15.72 4.68
CA ARG A 92 -5.82 14.81 5.72
C ARG A 92 -5.17 13.57 5.10
N ARG A 93 -3.92 13.29 5.49
CA ARG A 93 -3.23 12.03 5.15
C ARG A 93 -3.56 10.97 6.19
N LEU A 94 -3.70 9.71 5.76
CA LEU A 94 -3.98 8.62 6.68
C LEU A 94 -2.85 8.41 7.70
N GLY A 95 -1.60 8.45 7.24
CA GLY A 95 -0.42 8.18 8.05
C GLY A 95 -0.28 6.72 8.46
N GLN A 96 0.81 6.39 9.15
CA GLN A 96 1.16 5.03 9.53
C GLN A 96 0.28 4.51 10.67
N ASP A 97 -0.02 5.36 11.67
CA ASP A 97 -0.75 4.94 12.88
C ASP A 97 -2.17 4.44 12.58
N ALA A 98 -2.88 5.12 11.67
CA ALA A 98 -4.28 4.80 11.35
C ALA A 98 -4.43 3.78 10.21
N ALA A 99 -3.37 3.52 9.43
CA ALA A 99 -3.43 2.66 8.26
C ALA A 99 -3.78 1.19 8.59
N PRO A 100 -3.17 0.52 9.58
CA PRO A 100 -3.51 -0.85 9.95
C PRO A 100 -4.99 -1.02 10.32
N GLU A 101 -5.52 -0.14 11.17
CA GLU A 101 -6.91 -0.21 11.60
C GLU A 101 -7.88 0.05 10.44
N LYS A 102 -7.62 1.09 9.64
CA LYS A 102 -8.53 1.53 8.58
C LYS A 102 -8.51 0.60 7.36
N LEU A 103 -7.34 0.11 6.96
CA LEU A 103 -7.15 -0.67 5.72
C LEU A 103 -7.03 -2.18 5.97
N GLY A 104 -6.86 -2.59 7.23
CA GLY A 104 -6.72 -3.98 7.63
C GLY A 104 -5.41 -4.62 7.18
N VAL A 105 -4.36 -3.81 7.00
CA VAL A 105 -2.99 -4.28 6.78
C VAL A 105 -2.31 -4.55 8.12
N ASP A 106 -1.30 -5.42 8.15
CA ASP A 106 -0.65 -5.81 9.42
C ASP A 106 0.27 -4.71 9.94
N ARG A 107 0.97 -4.02 9.04
CA ARG A 107 1.90 -2.94 9.37
C ARG A 107 1.85 -1.81 8.34
N ALA A 108 2.19 -0.60 8.77
CA ALA A 108 2.40 0.54 7.89
C ALA A 108 3.74 1.21 8.19
N LEU A 109 4.45 1.62 7.13
CA LEU A 109 5.76 2.27 7.20
C LEU A 109 5.74 3.55 6.36
N ALA A 110 6.67 4.45 6.65
CA ALA A 110 6.78 5.70 5.90
C ALA A 110 7.29 5.44 4.48
N PHE A 111 6.59 5.94 3.46
CA PHE A 111 7.02 5.83 2.07
C PHE A 111 8.41 6.47 1.83
N SER A 112 8.75 7.53 2.57
CA SER A 112 10.08 8.14 2.53
C SER A 112 11.22 7.20 2.94
N GLU A 113 10.92 6.14 3.68
CA GLU A 113 11.90 5.15 4.15
C GLU A 113 11.93 3.87 3.29
N ILE A 114 11.15 3.81 2.20
CA ILE A 114 10.97 2.60 1.40
C ILE A 114 12.31 2.02 0.92
N ASN A 115 13.26 2.85 0.50
CA ASN A 115 14.57 2.38 0.03
C ASN A 115 15.39 1.66 1.11
N GLN A 116 15.17 2.00 2.39
CA GLN A 116 15.89 1.38 3.51
C GLN A 116 15.14 0.13 4.01
N GLN A 117 13.82 0.22 4.11
CA GLN A 117 12.98 -0.81 4.72
C GLN A 117 12.64 -1.95 3.74
N LEU A 118 12.40 -1.63 2.47
CA LEU A 118 11.98 -2.63 1.48
C LEU A 118 13.05 -3.71 1.29
N TYR A 119 14.33 -3.32 1.25
CA TYR A 119 15.43 -4.29 1.19
C TYR A 119 15.39 -5.27 2.37
N GLN A 120 15.11 -4.79 3.59
CA GLN A 120 15.04 -5.66 4.77
C GLN A 120 13.84 -6.61 4.70
N LEU A 121 12.70 -6.15 4.18
CA LEU A 121 11.49 -6.96 4.01
C LEU A 121 11.66 -8.06 2.95
N LEU A 122 12.43 -7.79 1.89
CA LEU A 122 12.65 -8.72 0.79
C LEU A 122 13.84 -9.66 1.03
N ASN A 123 14.67 -9.38 2.04
CA ASN A 123 15.86 -10.16 2.31
C ASN A 123 15.51 -11.62 2.63
N GLY A 124 16.12 -12.56 1.90
CA GLY A 124 15.88 -14.00 2.06
C GLY A 124 14.62 -14.53 1.36
N LEU A 125 13.92 -13.71 0.58
CA LEU A 125 12.86 -14.17 -0.32
C LEU A 125 13.47 -14.56 -1.67
N ASP A 126 12.94 -15.62 -2.26
CA ASP A 126 13.39 -16.18 -3.54
C ASP A 126 12.73 -15.49 -4.74
N VAL A 127 11.50 -15.01 -4.57
CA VAL A 127 10.70 -14.45 -5.68
C VAL A 127 10.02 -13.14 -5.31
N VAL A 128 10.05 -12.21 -6.26
CA VAL A 128 9.33 -10.93 -6.20
C VAL A 128 8.43 -10.81 -7.44
N TYR A 129 7.14 -10.52 -7.21
CA TYR A 129 6.13 -10.24 -8.23
C TYR A 129 5.86 -8.75 -8.37
#